data_AF-A0A537VJZ5-F1
#
_entry.id   AF-A0A537VJZ5-F1
#
_cell.length_a   1.000
_cell.length_b   1.000
_cell.length_c   1.000
_cell.angle_alpha   90.00
_cell.angle_beta   90.00
_cell.angle_gamma   90.00
#
_symmetry.space_group_name_H-M   'P 1'
#
loop_
_entity.id
_entity.type
_entity.pdbx_description
1 polymer ?
#
loop_
_entity_poly.entity_id
_entity_poly.type
_entity_poly.pdbx_seq_one_letter_code
_entity_poly.pdbx_strand_id
1 'polypeptide(L)'
;GSGLDAESDYGYLFVAFRPDLFGPADTFERQVTHLIERIKATPRQPGVDDIRIPSERAFRSRARALRAGLEIDRVVFDALVALRAR
;
A
#
# COMPACT_ATOMS: atom_id res chain seq x y z
N GLY A 1 10.61 -10.53 3.22
CA GLY A 1 11.90 -11.19 3.47
C GLY A 1 12.85 -10.16 4.01
N SER A 2 13.36 -10.36 5.22
CA SER A 2 14.52 -9.64 5.74
C SER A 2 15.73 -10.14 4.95
N GLY A 3 16.25 -9.32 4.03
CA GLY A 3 17.37 -9.68 3.15
C GLY A 3 18.71 -9.74 3.87
N LEU A 4 18.83 -10.61 4.87
CA LEU A 4 20.04 -10.78 5.68
C LEU A 4 20.78 -12.11 5.40
N ASP A 5 20.24 -12.99 4.54
CA ASP A 5 20.88 -14.26 4.24
C ASP A 5 21.36 -14.29 2.78
N ALA A 6 22.68 -14.46 2.59
CA ALA A 6 23.37 -14.39 1.29
C ALA A 6 23.02 -15.53 0.32
N GLU A 7 22.15 -16.46 0.71
CA GLU A 7 21.79 -17.63 -0.07
C GLU A 7 20.32 -18.03 0.19
N SER A 8 19.41 -17.04 0.10
CA SER A 8 17.97 -17.33 0.13
C SER A 8 17.43 -17.52 -1.28
N ASP A 9 16.98 -18.74 -1.59
CA ASP A 9 16.27 -19.05 -2.82
C ASP A 9 14.81 -18.59 -2.71
N TYR A 10 14.49 -17.43 -3.30
CA TYR A 10 13.15 -16.82 -3.22
C TYR A 10 12.32 -17.16 -4.46
N GLY A 11 11.20 -17.85 -4.25
CA GLY A 11 10.16 -18.03 -5.26
C GLY A 11 9.12 -16.92 -5.21
N TYR A 12 8.77 -16.35 -6.37
CA TYR A 12 7.69 -15.36 -6.50
C TYR A 12 6.63 -15.85 -7.48
N LEU A 13 5.36 -15.73 -7.10
CA LEU A 13 4.21 -15.98 -7.97
C LEU A 13 3.46 -14.67 -8.21
N PHE A 14 3.20 -14.37 -9.48
CA PHE A 14 2.36 -13.26 -9.89
C PHE A 14 1.14 -13.79 -10.64
N VAL A 15 -0.04 -13.28 -10.28
CA VAL A 15 -1.30 -13.59 -10.97
C VAL A 15 -1.94 -12.27 -11.36
N ALA A 16 -2.31 -12.17 -12.65
CA ALA A 16 -2.96 -10.98 -13.20
C ALA A 16 -4.28 -11.39 -13.85
N PHE A 17 -5.33 -10.63 -13.57
CA PHE A 17 -6.64 -10.78 -14.18
C PHE A 17 -6.97 -9.51 -14.96
N ARG A 18 -7.51 -9.66 -16.17
CA ARG A 18 -8.03 -8.54 -16.96
C ARG A 18 -9.55 -8.44 -16.73
N PRO A 19 -10.06 -7.45 -16.00
CA PRO A 19 -11.46 -7.44 -15.55
C PRO A 19 -12.49 -7.44 -16.68
N ASP A 20 -12.15 -6.80 -17.80
CA ASP A 20 -12.98 -6.70 -19.01
C ASP A 20 -13.27 -8.05 -19.69
N LEU A 21 -12.51 -9.10 -19.35
CA LEU A 21 -12.76 -10.47 -19.80
C LEU A 21 -13.93 -11.14 -19.08
N PHE A 22 -14.35 -10.60 -17.93
CA PHE A 22 -15.43 -11.17 -17.11
C PHE A 22 -16.75 -10.38 -17.24
N GLY A 23 -16.71 -9.21 -17.88
CA GLY A 23 -17.85 -8.32 -18.07
C GLY A 23 -17.41 -6.93 -18.52
N PRO A 24 -18.33 -5.97 -18.67
CA PRO A 24 -17.99 -4.61 -19.07
C PRO A 24 -17.00 -3.97 -18.06
N ALA A 25 -15.95 -3.32 -18.58
CA ALA A 25 -14.85 -2.79 -17.76
C ALA A 25 -15.32 -1.82 -16.65
N ASP A 26 -16.33 -1.00 -16.97
CA ASP A 26 -16.94 -0.04 -16.06
C ASP A 26 -17.71 -0.70 -14.90
N THR A 27 -18.16 -1.94 -15.06
CA THR A 27 -18.94 -2.66 -14.07
C THR A 27 -18.09 -3.10 -12.89
N PHE A 28 -16.85 -3.54 -13.15
CA PHE A 28 -15.92 -3.92 -12.10
C PHE A 28 -15.63 -2.74 -11.16
N GLU A 29 -15.27 -1.58 -11.72
CA GLU A 29 -14.97 -0.38 -10.94
C GLU A 29 -16.17 0.09 -10.11
N ARG A 30 -17.38 0.10 -10.71
CA ARG A 30 -18.61 0.42 -9.97
C ARG A 30 -18.88 -0.54 -8.82
N GLN A 31 -18.73 -1.85 -9.04
CA GLN A 31 -18.96 -2.86 -8.01
C GLN A 31 -17.95 -2.74 -6.87
N VAL A 32 -16.67 -2.53 -7.17
CA VAL A 32 -15.63 -2.30 -6.17
C VAL A 32 -15.91 -1.03 -5.38
N THR A 33 -16.30 0.06 -6.05
CA THR A 33 -16.67 1.33 -5.41
C THR A 33 -17.84 1.14 -4.44
N HIS A 34 -18.91 0.49 -4.89
CA HIS A 34 -20.08 0.22 -4.05
C HIS A 34 -19.76 -0.69 -2.85
N LEU A 35 -18.88 -1.69 -3.03
CA LEU A 35 -18.41 -2.53 -1.94
C LEU A 35 -17.65 -1.71 -0.89
N ILE A 36 -16.75 -0.82 -1.34
CA ILE A 36 -16.01 0.08 -0.46
C ILE A 36 -16.96 0.96 0.35
N GLU A 37 -17.95 1.58 -0.30
CA GLU A 37 -18.95 2.43 0.35
C GLU A 37 -19.72 1.65 1.43
N ARG A 38 -20.16 0.42 1.11
CA ARG A 38 -20.84 -0.45 2.07
C ARG A 38 -19.98 -0.79 3.28
N ILE A 39 -18.70 -1.12 3.07
CA ILE A 39 -17.75 -1.39 4.16
C ILE A 39 -17.63 -0.15 5.06
N LYS A 40 -17.43 1.02 4.45
CA LYS A 40 -17.27 2.31 5.15
C LYS A 40 -18.51 2.73 5.94
N ALA A 41 -19.70 2.33 5.51
CA ALA A 41 -20.97 2.63 6.16
C ALA A 41 -21.30 1.72 7.36
N THR A 42 -20.51 0.66 7.59
CA THR A 42 -20.74 -0.24 8.72
C THR A 42 -20.63 0.51 10.06
N PRO A 43 -21.49 0.23 11.05
CA PRO A 43 -21.37 0.83 12.38
C PRO A 43 -19.98 0.59 12.97
N ARG A 44 -19.39 1.67 13.50
CA ARG A 44 -18.05 1.62 14.12
C ARG A 44 -18.17 1.13 15.56
N GLN A 45 -17.14 0.42 16.01
CA GLN A 45 -16.99 0.08 17.43
C GLN A 45 -16.63 1.33 18.24
N PRO A 46 -16.95 1.38 19.55
CA PRO A 46 -16.51 2.46 20.42
C PRO A 46 -14.99 2.67 20.33
N GLY A 47 -14.56 3.93 20.19
CA GLY A 47 -13.14 4.29 20.06
C GLY A 47 -12.53 4.08 18.66
N VAL A 48 -13.31 3.69 17.64
CA VAL A 48 -12.85 3.57 16.26
C VAL A 48 -13.28 4.78 15.42
N ASP A 49 -12.32 5.60 15.01
CA ASP A 49 -12.57 6.84 14.27
C ASP A 49 -12.83 6.65 12.77
N ASP A 50 -12.36 5.56 12.16
CA ASP A 50 -12.47 5.31 10.71
C ASP A 50 -12.30 3.81 10.40
N ILE A 51 -13.15 3.26 9.52
CA ILE A 51 -12.97 1.92 8.94
C ILE A 51 -12.17 2.10 7.67
N ARG A 52 -10.93 1.63 7.60
CA ARG A 52 -10.05 1.87 6.44
C ARG A 52 -10.10 0.73 5.43
N ILE A 53 -10.08 1.07 4.15
CA ILE A 53 -9.86 0.10 3.07
C ILE A 53 -8.36 -0.21 2.99
N PRO A 54 -7.95 -1.46 2.67
CA PRO A 54 -6.56 -1.76 2.39
C PRO A 54 -5.88 -0.71 1.52
N SER A 55 -4.65 -0.37 1.87
CA SER A 55 -3.83 0.65 1.20
C SER A 55 -4.24 2.12 1.38
N GLU A 56 -5.42 2.48 1.91
CA GLU A 56 -5.81 3.90 2.09
C GLU A 56 -4.78 4.71 2.91
N ARG A 57 -4.27 4.13 4.01
CA ARG A 57 -3.22 4.77 4.81
C ARG A 57 -1.95 5.01 3.99
N ALA A 58 -1.55 4.03 3.17
CA ALA A 58 -0.38 4.13 2.32
C ALA A 58 -0.56 5.20 1.23
N PHE A 59 -1.74 5.28 0.61
CA PHE A 59 -2.08 6.36 -0.33
C PHE A 59 -2.00 7.74 0.33
N ARG A 60 -2.58 7.91 1.53
CA ARG A 60 -2.48 9.16 2.31
C ARG A 60 -1.02 9.50 2.65
N SER A 61 -0.23 8.51 3.06
CA SER A 61 1.21 8.67 3.37
C SER A 61 2.00 9.11 2.13
N ARG A 62 1.78 8.44 0.99
CA ARG A 62 2.40 8.77 -0.30
C ARG A 62 2.04 10.18 -0.75
N ALA A 63 0.77 10.56 -0.69
CA ALA A 63 0.33 11.91 -1.04
C ALA A 63 0.98 12.98 -0.17
N ARG A 64 1.15 12.71 1.13
CA ARG A 64 1.90 13.60 2.04
C ARG A 64 3.37 13.67 1.65
N ALA A 65 4.03 12.52 1.45
CA ALA A 65 5.45 12.45 1.12
C ALA A 65 5.79 13.18 -0.19
N LEU A 66 4.91 13.09 -1.19
CA LEU A 66 5.06 13.82 -2.45
C LEU A 66 5.02 15.34 -2.28
N ARG A 67 4.33 15.84 -1.25
CA ARG A 67 4.24 17.29 -0.96
C ARG A 67 5.26 17.78 0.05
N ALA A 68 5.56 16.98 1.06
CA ALA A 68 6.32 17.39 2.25
C ALA A 68 7.72 16.73 2.33
N GLY A 69 8.06 15.84 1.40
CA GLY A 69 9.28 15.04 1.45
C GLY A 69 9.10 13.74 2.25
N LEU A 70 10.10 12.87 2.16
CA LEU A 70 10.15 11.60 2.89
C LEU A 70 10.74 11.82 4.29
N GLU A 71 10.08 11.26 5.31
CA GLU A 71 10.66 11.14 6.64
C GLU A 71 11.59 9.93 6.65
N ILE A 72 12.84 10.14 7.03
CA ILE A 72 13.87 9.10 7.10
C ILE A 72 14.48 9.18 8.50
N ASP A 73 14.57 8.04 9.18
CA ASP A 73 15.24 7.94 10.47
C ASP A 73 16.71 8.40 10.35
N ARG A 74 17.20 9.12 11.37
CA ARG A 74 18.55 9.69 11.35
C ARG A 74 19.63 8.63 11.14
N VAL A 75 19.49 7.47 11.76
CA VAL A 75 20.45 6.36 11.63
C VAL A 75 20.49 5.86 10.19
N VAL A 76 19.33 5.74 9.53
CA VAL A 76 19.25 5.33 8.11
C VAL A 76 19.84 6.40 7.20
N PHE A 77 19.53 7.68 7.45
CA PHE A 77 20.07 8.79 6.68
C PHE A 77 21.61 8.84 6.75
N ASP A 78 22.18 8.74 7.95
CA ASP A 78 23.62 8.78 8.16
C ASP A 78 24.31 7.56 7.49
N ALA A 79 23.69 6.38 7.53
CA ALA A 79 24.18 5.20 6.83
C ALA A 79 24.19 5.38 5.29
N LEU A 80 23.14 5.98 4.72
CA LEU A 80 23.08 6.30 3.29
C LEU A 80 24.15 7.34 2.89
N VAL A 81 24.40 8.33 3.73
CA VAL A 81 25.47 9.32 3.52
C VAL A 81 26.85 8.67 3.57
N ALA A 82 27.09 7.76 4.52
CA ALA A 82 28.35 7.03 4.61
C ALA A 82 28.58 6.11 3.39
N LEU A 83 27.52 5.50 2.85
CA LEU A 83 27.60 4.65 1.66
C LEU A 83 28.08 5.42 0.43
N ARG A 84 27.72 6.71 0.30
CA ARG A 84 28.17 7.58 -0.79
C ARG A 84 29.70 7.76 -0.83
N ALA A 85 30.37 7.69 0.31
CA ALA A 85 31.81 7.95 0.43
C ALA A 85 32.69 6.72 0.09
N ARG A 86 32.06 5.58 -0.24
CA ARG A 86 32.71 4.34 -0.69
C ARG A 86 32.73 4.30 -2.20
#